data_AF-A0A536PBV2-F1
#
_entry.id   AF-A0A536PBV2-F1
#
_cell.length_a   1.000
_cell.length_b   1.000
_cell.length_c   1.000
_cell.angle_alpha   90.00
_cell.angle_beta   90.00
_cell.angle_gamma   90.00
#
_symmetry.space_group_name_H-M   'P 1'
#
loop_
_entity.id
_entity.type
_entity.pdbx_description
1 polymer ?
#
loop_
_entity_poly.entity_id
_entity_poly.type
_entity_poly.pdbx_seq_one_letter_code
_entity_poly.pdbx_strand_id
1 'polypeptide(L)' 'MLAALGLASGIGLQLAASVLVGLGLGFLVDKFFHTSPWFLLLGLLLGIAAGGYSVVRMVMKEMDR' A
#
# COMPACT_ATOMS: atom_id res chain seq x y z
N MET A 1 -22.56 5.95 -11.56
CA MET A 1 -22.41 4.64 -10.87
C MET A 1 -21.18 3.88 -11.33
N LEU A 2 -21.03 3.53 -12.62
CA LEU A 2 -19.85 2.80 -13.14
C LEU A 2 -18.50 3.48 -12.85
N ALA A 3 -18.41 4.82 -13.01
CA ALA A 3 -17.20 5.57 -12.71
C ALA A 3 -16.79 5.51 -11.22
N ALA A 4 -17.77 5.60 -10.31
CA ALA A 4 -17.52 5.50 -8.86
C ALA A 4 -17.04 4.10 -8.46
N LEU A 5 -17.58 3.05 -9.11
CA LEU A 5 -17.11 1.68 -8.93
C LEU A 5 -15.67 1.51 -9.44
N GLY A 6 -15.35 2.09 -10.61
CA GLY A 6 -13.99 2.06 -11.16
C GLY A 6 -12.95 2.73 -10.25
N LEU A 7 -13.28 3.90 -9.70
CA LEU A 7 -12.45 4.62 -8.74
C LEU A 7 -12.27 3.82 -7.44
N ALA A 8 -13.35 3.31 -6.85
CA ALA A 8 -13.28 2.51 -5.62
C ALA A 8 -12.45 1.23 -5.81
N SER A 9 -12.61 0.56 -6.96
CA SER A 9 -11.82 -0.62 -7.35
C SER A 9 -10.34 -0.27 -7.48
N GLY A 10 -10.02 0.82 -8.17
CA GLY A 10 -8.65 1.28 -8.38
C GLY A 10 -7.95 1.63 -7.06
N ILE A 11 -8.65 2.35 -6.18
CA ILE A 11 -8.16 2.69 -4.85
C ILE A 11 -7.89 1.42 -4.03
N GLY A 12 -8.84 0.48 -4.00
CA GLY A 12 -8.66 -0.79 -3.28
C GLY A 12 -7.49 -1.60 -3.83
N LEU A 13 -7.34 -1.67 -5.15
CA LEU A 13 -6.25 -2.41 -5.80
C LEU A 13 -4.88 -1.79 -5.54
N GLN A 14 -4.80 -0.46 -5.55
CA GLN A 14 -3.57 0.29 -5.28
C GLN A 14 -3.10 0.10 -3.83
N LEU A 15 -4.05 -0.02 -2.91
CA LEU A 15 -3.80 -0.27 -1.49
C LEU A 15 -3.34 -1.71 -1.27
N ALA A 16 -4.05 -2.68 -1.83
CA ALA A 16 -3.61 -4.07 -1.83
C ALA A 16 -2.21 -4.22 -2.43
N ALA A 17 -1.94 -3.58 -3.58
CA ALA A 17 -0.63 -3.64 -4.23
C ALA A 17 0.47 -3.04 -3.35
N SER A 18 0.25 -1.87 -2.74
CA SER A 18 1.24 -1.23 -1.86
C SER A 18 1.59 -2.07 -0.63
N VAL A 19 0.59 -2.71 -0.02
CA VAL A 19 0.77 -3.60 1.13
C VAL A 19 1.50 -4.88 0.73
N LEU A 20 1.12 -5.49 -0.40
CA LEU A 20 1.80 -6.69 -0.92
C LEU A 20 3.26 -6.43 -1.24
N VAL A 21 3.58 -5.26 -1.82
CA VAL A 21 4.97 -4.86 -2.09
C VAL A 21 5.74 -4.65 -0.78
N GLY A 22 5.16 -3.93 0.19
CA GLY A 22 5.79 -3.70 1.50
C GLY A 22 6.05 -4.99 2.27
N LEU A 23 5.08 -5.91 2.27
CA LEU A 23 5.22 -7.23 2.88
C LEU A 23 6.23 -8.12 2.15
N GLY A 24 6.20 -8.13 0.81
CA GLY A 24 7.12 -8.92 0.01
C GLY A 24 8.58 -8.49 0.21
N LEU A 25 8.83 -7.17 0.22
CA LEU A 25 10.15 -6.62 0.50
C LEU A 25 10.57 -6.87 1.96
N GLY A 26 9.67 -6.63 2.92
CA GLY A 26 9.93 -6.86 4.35
C GLY A 26 10.26 -8.32 4.64
N PHE A 27 9.55 -9.26 4.02
CA PHE A 27 9.80 -10.70 4.14
C PHE A 27 11.14 -11.11 3.53
N LEU A 28 11.49 -10.57 2.36
CA LEU A 28 12.77 -10.89 1.71
C LEU A 28 13.95 -10.40 2.55
N VAL A 29 13.84 -9.20 3.13
CA VAL A 29 14.85 -8.63 4.03
C VAL A 29 14.94 -9.43 5.34
N ASP A 30 13.81 -9.75 5.97
CA ASP A 30 13.83 -10.57 7.20
C ASP A 30 14.44 -11.96 6.97
N LYS A 31 14.22 -12.56 5.79
CA LYS A 31 14.84 -13.84 5.42
C LYS A 31 16.35 -13.73 5.24
N PHE A 32 16.85 -12.62 4.72
CA PHE A 32 18.29 -12.38 4.54
C PHE A 32 19.00 -12.08 5.87
N PHE A 33 18.36 -11.31 6.75
CA PHE A 33 18.97 -10.86 8.01
C PHE A 33 18.69 -11.80 9.20
N HIS A 34 17.85 -12.83 9.03
CA HIS A 34 17.37 -13.71 10.11
C HIS A 34 16.70 -12.95 11.28
N THR A 35 16.32 -11.68 11.08
CA THR A 35 15.70 -10.78 12.08
C THR A 35 14.19 -10.97 12.22
N SER A 36 13.68 -12.12 11.78
CA SER A 36 12.24 -12.40 11.70
C SER A 36 11.55 -12.11 13.05
N PRO A 37 10.50 -11.26 13.13
CA PRO A 37 9.72 -10.66 12.03
C PRO A 37 9.75 -9.10 12.01
N TRP A 38 10.90 -8.48 12.27
CA TRP A 38 10.98 -7.02 12.44
C TRP A 38 10.82 -6.23 11.14
N PHE A 39 11.51 -6.62 10.07
CA PHE A 39 11.40 -5.91 8.78
C PHE A 39 10.08 -6.17 8.08
N LEU A 40 9.44 -7.31 8.34
CA LEU A 40 8.10 -7.60 7.86
C LEU A 40 7.05 -6.69 8.53
N LEU A 41 7.14 -6.46 9.84
CA LEU A 41 6.29 -5.49 10.54
C LEU A 41 6.52 -4.07 10.02
N LEU A 42 7.78 -3.69 9.81
CA LEU A 42 8.13 -2.37 9.27
C LEU A 42 7.59 -2.21 7.84
N GLY A 43 7.76 -3.23 7.00
CA GLY A 43 7.25 -3.26 5.63
C GLY A 43 5.72 -3.23 5.55
N LEU A 44 5.03 -3.86 6.50
CA LEU A 44 3.58 -3.78 6.65
C LEU A 44 3.15 -2.35 6.99
N LEU A 45 3.76 -1.73 8.01
CA LEU A 45 3.47 -0.35 8.40
C LEU A 45 3.71 0.62 7.25
N LEU A 46 4.83 0.48 6.55
CA LEU A 46 5.16 1.29 5.38
C LEU A 46 4.20 1.04 4.22
N GLY A 47 3.79 -0.21 3.98
CA GLY A 47 2.82 -0.57 2.95
C GLY A 47 1.45 0.07 3.22
N ILE A 48 0.98 0.03 4.46
CA ILE A 48 -0.28 0.68 4.87
C ILE A 48 -0.16 2.20 4.76
N ALA A 49 0.94 2.78 5.22
CA ALA A 49 1.18 4.22 5.15
C ALA A 49 1.26 4.72 3.69
N ALA A 50 2.01 4.01 2.84
CA ALA A 50 2.13 4.33 1.42
C ALA A 50 0.80 4.18 0.68
N GLY A 51 0.06 3.11 0.96
CA GLY A 51 -1.28 2.91 0.42
C GLY A 51 -2.23 4.03 0.83
N GLY A 52 -2.34 4.30 2.13
CA GLY A 52 -3.17 5.38 2.67
C GLY A 52 -2.81 6.75 2.08
N TYR A 53 -1.52 7.07 2.00
CA TYR A 53 -1.03 8.29 1.36
C TYR A 53 -1.42 8.35 -0.12
N SER A 54 -1.38 7.22 -0.83
CA SER A 54 -1.77 7.15 -2.22
C SER A 54 -3.27 7.40 -2.43
N VAL A 55 -4.14 6.93 -1.53
CA VAL A 55 -5.59 7.27 -1.55
C VAL A 55 -5.78 8.75 -1.37
N VAL A 56 -5.21 9.31 -0.29
CA VAL A 56 -5.38 10.72 0.08
C VAL A 56 -4.90 11.61 -1.06
N ARG A 57 -3.75 11.27 -1.65
CA ARG A 57 -3.22 11.97 -2.82
C ARG A 57 -4.14 11.88 -4.03
N MET A 58 -4.72 10.71 -4.31
CA MET A 58 -5.61 10.50 -5.45
C MET A 58 -6.91 11.30 -5.29
N VAL A 59 -7.50 11.27 -4.09
CA VAL A 59 -8.70 12.03 -3.74
C VAL A 59 -8.43 13.54 -3.78
N MET A 60 -7.32 14.01 -3.19
CA MET A 60 -6.94 15.43 -3.25
C MET A 60 -6.73 15.90 -4.68
N LYS A 61 -6.10 15.07 -5.53
CA LYS A 61 -5.86 15.41 -6.94
C LYS A 61 -7.15 15.45 -7.76
N GLU A 62 -8.16 14.67 -7.40
CA GLU A 62 -9.49 14.72 -8.01
C GLU A 62 -10.28 15.97 -7.56
N MET A 63 -10.02 16.49 -6.35
CA MET A 63 -10.68 17.66 -5.78
C MET A 63 -10.09 19.00 -6.24
N ASP A 64 -8.83 19.02 -6.66
CA ASP A 64 -8.15 20.17 -7.28
C ASP A 64 -8.46 20.33 -8.79
N ARG A 65 -9.27 19.43 -9.37
CA ARG A 65 -9.72 19.48 -10.78
C ARG A 65 -11.16 19.97 -10.91
#